data_AF-A0A1M7YBV2-F1
#
_entry.id   AF-A0A1M7YBV2-F1
#
_cell.length_a   1.000
_cell.length_b   1.000
_cell.length_c   1.000
_cell.angle_alpha   90.00
_cell.angle_beta   90.00
_cell.angle_gamma   90.00
#
_symmetry.space_group_name_H-M   'P 1'
#
loop_
_entity.id
_entity.type
_entity.pdbx_description
1 polymer ?
#
loop_
_entity_poly.entity_id
_entity_poly.type
_entity_poly.pdbx_seq_one_letter_code
_entity_poly.pdbx_strand_id
1 'polypeptide(L)'
;MSTVIYSCGHDENGRYSGGKAGDQTGTEWYARADYFPGWTAVYEPPTPAIGNNVAAQAKAGANNNAIGYDQGQRNTLRTEAKKQNWNLAAIKTPCEADCSSSTAVCVVAGGGSTDANMMNGSSNCPTTNTIGARLVAAGWKEHKESKYLTSSDLWGPGWIPNRAGHHVIINGTAGKKYKNGSSSANSGGSGGACPYKEPSATLKKGSKGSGVSWLQWHLNTLIDKGIIAGVSRLGVDGDWGSKTEAAFKAFQTKYPSTGTNNKPDGKCGSGSRKKLKSLFA
;
A
#
# COMPACT_ATOMS: atom_id res chain seq x y z
N MET A 1 -7.43 -23.48 -8.10
CA MET A 1 -6.10 -22.87 -8.03
C MET A 1 -5.92 -22.27 -6.65
N SER A 2 -4.88 -22.70 -5.94
CA SER A 2 -4.36 -22.05 -4.74
C SER A 2 -3.80 -20.68 -5.11
N THR A 3 -3.88 -19.74 -4.19
CA THR A 3 -3.42 -18.37 -4.42
C THR A 3 -1.90 -18.35 -4.25
N VAL A 4 -1.17 -17.73 -5.19
CA VAL A 4 0.29 -17.53 -5.05
C VAL A 4 0.55 -16.46 -4.01
N ILE A 5 1.42 -16.77 -3.06
CA ILE A 5 1.92 -15.86 -2.03
C ILE A 5 3.43 -15.69 -2.16
N TYR A 6 3.94 -14.54 -1.72
CA TYR A 6 5.37 -14.27 -1.59
C TYR A 6 5.74 -14.35 -0.12
N SER A 7 6.65 -15.25 0.20
CA SER A 7 7.10 -15.52 1.58
C SER A 7 8.60 -15.57 1.61
N CYS A 8 9.17 -15.05 2.69
CA CYS A 8 10.57 -15.22 3.05
C CYS A 8 10.65 -15.73 4.49
N GLY A 9 11.52 -16.70 4.77
CA GLY A 9 11.40 -17.45 6.01
C GLY A 9 12.66 -18.10 6.56
N HIS A 10 13.73 -18.19 5.78
CA HIS A 10 15.02 -18.71 6.23
C HIS A 10 16.13 -18.30 5.26
N ASP A 11 17.35 -18.27 5.76
CA ASP A 11 18.58 -18.12 4.99
C ASP A 11 18.95 -19.42 4.24
N GLU A 12 20.09 -19.42 3.55
CA GLU A 12 20.59 -20.55 2.76
C GLU A 12 20.92 -21.80 3.59
N ASN A 13 21.08 -21.64 4.90
CA ASN A 13 21.38 -22.71 5.86
C ASN A 13 20.14 -23.18 6.62
N GLY A 14 18.94 -22.68 6.26
CA GLY A 14 17.69 -22.97 6.98
C GLY A 14 17.62 -22.29 8.35
N ARG A 15 18.45 -21.26 8.59
CA ARG A 15 18.50 -20.48 9.83
C ARG A 15 17.87 -19.10 9.60
N TYR A 16 17.80 -18.30 10.66
CA TYR A 16 17.19 -16.96 10.61
C TYR A 16 18.22 -15.82 10.61
N SER A 17 19.51 -16.13 10.68
CA SER A 17 20.60 -15.16 10.75
C SER A 17 21.97 -15.83 10.55
N GLY A 18 22.92 -15.06 10.01
CA GLY A 18 24.31 -15.46 9.79
C GLY A 18 24.59 -15.98 8.38
N GLY A 19 23.61 -15.85 7.49
CA GLY A 19 23.72 -16.20 6.07
C GLY A 19 24.51 -15.17 5.25
N LYS A 20 24.82 -15.54 4.02
CA LYS A 20 25.48 -14.65 3.06
C LYS A 20 24.48 -13.73 2.37
N ALA A 21 24.86 -12.47 2.18
CA ALA A 21 23.96 -11.48 1.59
C ALA A 21 23.53 -11.83 0.14
N GLY A 22 22.23 -11.62 -0.16
CA GLY A 22 21.52 -11.98 -1.39
C GLY A 22 20.96 -13.40 -1.34
N ASP A 23 19.90 -13.69 -2.11
CA ASP A 23 19.33 -15.04 -2.17
C ASP A 23 20.32 -16.02 -2.82
N GLN A 24 20.86 -16.94 -2.03
CA GLN A 24 21.80 -17.94 -2.51
C GLN A 24 21.09 -19.20 -3.03
N THR A 25 19.82 -19.42 -2.69
CA THR A 25 19.10 -20.68 -2.95
C THR A 25 17.92 -20.56 -3.92
N GLY A 26 17.48 -19.33 -4.20
CA GLY A 26 16.21 -19.05 -4.88
C GLY A 26 14.98 -19.35 -4.00
N THR A 27 15.18 -19.56 -2.70
CA THR A 27 14.11 -19.91 -1.73
C THR A 27 14.16 -19.08 -0.45
N GLU A 28 15.04 -18.09 -0.37
CA GLU A 28 15.09 -17.20 0.79
C GLU A 28 13.93 -16.19 0.71
N TRP A 29 13.55 -15.76 -0.49
CA TRP A 29 12.29 -15.10 -0.80
C TRP A 29 11.69 -15.66 -2.08
N TYR A 30 10.54 -16.35 -1.99
CA TYR A 30 10.00 -17.08 -3.12
C TYR A 30 8.47 -17.04 -3.20
N ALA A 31 7.99 -17.34 -4.40
CA ALA A 31 6.58 -17.59 -4.66
C ALA A 31 6.22 -19.02 -4.25
N ARG A 32 5.13 -19.19 -3.50
CA ARG A 32 4.60 -20.50 -3.12
C ARG A 32 3.07 -20.50 -3.05
N ALA A 33 2.49 -21.69 -2.92
CA ALA A 33 1.08 -21.84 -2.61
C ALA A 33 0.77 -21.29 -1.21
N ASP A 34 -0.45 -20.75 -1.06
CA ASP A 34 -0.97 -20.25 0.20
C ASP A 34 -1.01 -21.32 1.30
N TYR A 35 -0.89 -20.86 2.55
CA TYR A 35 -0.98 -21.70 3.74
C TYR A 35 -1.55 -20.89 4.91
N PHE A 36 -2.01 -21.60 5.94
CA PHE A 36 -2.76 -21.02 7.05
C PHE A 36 -2.18 -21.47 8.40
N PRO A 37 -1.10 -20.85 8.88
CA PRO A 37 -0.43 -21.21 10.13
C PRO A 37 -1.14 -20.65 11.38
N GLY A 38 -2.42 -20.27 11.27
CA GLY A 38 -3.15 -19.49 12.27
C GLY A 38 -2.86 -17.98 12.18
N TRP A 39 -3.24 -17.35 11.06
CA TRP A 39 -3.13 -15.90 10.88
C TRP A 39 -3.94 -15.15 11.94
N THR A 40 -3.39 -14.06 12.47
CA THR A 40 -4.08 -13.24 13.49
C THR A 40 -4.87 -12.09 12.87
N ALA A 41 -4.45 -11.61 11.70
CA ALA A 41 -5.11 -10.57 10.93
C ALA A 41 -4.72 -10.64 9.46
N VAL A 42 -5.58 -10.14 8.58
CA VAL A 42 -5.28 -9.93 7.16
C VAL A 42 -5.57 -8.48 6.81
N TYR A 43 -4.61 -7.80 6.17
CA TYR A 43 -4.73 -6.40 5.80
C TYR A 43 -5.04 -6.26 4.31
N GLU A 44 -6.18 -5.65 4.00
CA GLU A 44 -6.61 -5.31 2.66
C GLU A 44 -5.99 -3.96 2.24
N PRO A 45 -5.36 -3.87 1.04
CA PRO A 45 -4.77 -2.65 0.54
C PRO A 45 -5.83 -1.58 0.33
N PRO A 46 -5.48 -0.28 0.51
CA PRO A 46 -6.39 0.84 0.29
C PRO A 46 -7.12 0.78 -1.05
N THR A 47 -6.46 0.27 -2.10
CA THR A 47 -7.01 0.25 -3.46
C THR A 47 -6.49 -0.97 -4.22
N PRO A 48 -7.19 -1.45 -5.26
CA PRO A 48 -6.69 -2.57 -6.07
C PRO A 48 -5.39 -2.22 -6.77
N ALA A 49 -5.20 -0.94 -7.16
CA ALA A 49 -3.98 -0.46 -7.80
C ALA A 49 -2.78 -0.55 -6.84
N ILE A 50 -2.94 -0.12 -5.58
CA ILE A 50 -1.89 -0.33 -4.56
C ILE A 50 -1.64 -1.82 -4.37
N GLY A 51 -2.69 -2.63 -4.23
CA GLY A 51 -2.55 -4.07 -4.08
C GLY A 51 -1.74 -4.72 -5.21
N ASN A 52 -2.08 -4.40 -6.45
CA ASN A 52 -1.36 -4.88 -7.64
C ASN A 52 0.10 -4.42 -7.65
N ASN A 53 0.38 -3.16 -7.29
CA ASN A 53 1.75 -2.64 -7.23
C ASN A 53 2.57 -3.31 -6.13
N VAL A 54 1.99 -3.52 -4.93
CA VAL A 54 2.65 -4.24 -3.82
C VAL A 54 2.95 -5.68 -4.21
N ALA A 55 1.99 -6.37 -4.84
CA ALA A 55 2.21 -7.72 -5.37
C ALA A 55 3.30 -7.77 -6.45
N ALA A 56 3.34 -6.77 -7.35
CA ALA A 56 4.37 -6.67 -8.38
C ALA A 56 5.77 -6.46 -7.77
N GLN A 57 5.89 -5.64 -6.73
CA GLN A 57 7.17 -5.45 -6.02
C GLN A 57 7.58 -6.72 -5.26
N ALA A 58 6.63 -7.41 -4.63
CA ALA A 58 6.90 -8.69 -3.97
C ALA A 58 7.38 -9.76 -4.96
N LYS A 59 6.77 -9.82 -6.16
CA LYS A 59 7.23 -10.67 -7.26
C LYS A 59 8.63 -10.30 -7.74
N ALA A 60 8.89 -9.01 -7.92
CA ALA A 60 10.20 -8.53 -8.34
C ALA A 60 11.28 -8.88 -7.32
N GLY A 61 10.97 -8.73 -6.03
CA GLY A 61 11.87 -9.08 -4.94
C GLY A 61 12.18 -10.57 -4.89
N ALA A 62 11.14 -11.41 -4.94
CA ALA A 62 11.28 -12.87 -4.95
C ALA A 62 12.01 -13.43 -6.19
N ASN A 63 12.07 -12.66 -7.29
CA ASN A 63 12.80 -13.04 -8.50
C ASN A 63 14.21 -12.40 -8.56
N ASN A 64 14.61 -11.64 -7.54
CA ASN A 64 15.88 -10.92 -7.52
C ASN A 64 16.84 -11.56 -6.53
N ASN A 65 17.81 -12.31 -7.05
CA ASN A 65 18.83 -12.99 -6.25
C ASN A 65 19.76 -12.03 -5.47
N ALA A 66 19.68 -10.72 -5.69
CA ALA A 66 20.38 -9.75 -4.85
C ALA A 66 19.68 -9.50 -3.50
N ILE A 67 18.50 -10.11 -3.25
CA ILE A 67 17.72 -9.89 -2.03
C ILE A 67 17.54 -11.21 -1.28
N GLY A 68 18.29 -11.39 -0.19
CA GLY A 68 18.26 -12.58 0.67
C GLY A 68 17.41 -12.43 1.93
N TYR A 69 17.52 -13.42 2.80
CA TYR A 69 16.89 -13.42 4.13
C TYR A 69 17.88 -13.46 5.30
N ASP A 70 17.86 -12.43 6.16
CA ASP A 70 18.63 -12.38 7.41
C ASP A 70 18.02 -11.39 8.41
N GLN A 71 17.75 -11.83 9.65
CA GLN A 71 17.16 -10.99 10.68
C GLN A 71 18.12 -9.97 11.30
N GLY A 72 19.43 -10.23 11.29
CA GLY A 72 20.46 -9.32 11.78
C GLY A 72 20.71 -8.13 10.84
N GLN A 73 20.53 -8.32 9.53
CA GLN A 73 20.73 -7.31 8.48
C GLN A 73 19.44 -6.88 7.77
N ARG A 74 18.29 -7.21 8.36
CA ARG A 74 16.91 -6.99 7.86
C ARG A 74 16.57 -5.62 7.26
N ASN A 75 17.34 -4.57 7.57
CA ASN A 75 17.11 -3.20 7.12
C ASN A 75 17.92 -2.83 5.86
N THR A 76 18.84 -3.67 5.40
CA THR A 76 19.71 -3.38 4.25
C THR A 76 18.90 -3.32 2.95
N LEU A 77 17.84 -4.14 2.79
CA LEU A 77 16.90 -4.03 1.67
C LEU A 77 16.28 -2.62 1.56
N ARG A 78 15.87 -2.00 2.67
CA ARG A 78 15.29 -0.65 2.67
C ARG A 78 16.31 0.39 2.15
N THR A 79 17.57 0.25 2.56
CA THR A 79 18.66 1.15 2.13
C THR A 79 18.90 1.04 0.63
N GLU A 80 18.97 -0.17 0.09
CA GLU A 80 19.16 -0.38 -1.36
C GLU A 80 17.92 0.02 -2.17
N ALA A 81 16.73 -0.29 -1.67
CA ALA A 81 15.48 0.13 -2.30
C ALA A 81 15.40 1.66 -2.44
N LYS A 82 15.81 2.42 -1.41
CA LYS A 82 15.87 3.90 -1.50
C LYS A 82 16.78 4.40 -2.62
N LYS A 83 17.95 3.79 -2.79
CA LYS A 83 18.90 4.16 -3.86
C LYS A 83 18.33 3.90 -5.25
N GLN A 84 17.49 2.87 -5.37
CA GLN A 84 16.85 2.48 -6.64
C GLN A 84 15.43 3.06 -6.81
N ASN A 85 15.10 4.16 -6.12
CA ASN A 85 13.77 4.79 -6.17
C ASN A 85 12.62 3.80 -5.90
N TRP A 86 12.83 2.90 -4.95
CA TRP A 86 11.90 1.84 -4.53
C TRP A 86 11.57 0.81 -5.62
N ASN A 87 12.43 0.64 -6.62
CA ASN A 87 12.30 -0.42 -7.61
C ASN A 87 13.11 -1.65 -7.19
N LEU A 88 12.44 -2.68 -6.64
CA LEU A 88 13.12 -3.88 -6.15
C LEU A 88 13.80 -4.69 -7.26
N ALA A 89 13.26 -4.65 -8.50
CA ALA A 89 13.88 -5.32 -9.65
C ALA A 89 15.21 -4.70 -10.07
N ALA A 90 15.48 -3.44 -9.69
CA ALA A 90 16.70 -2.72 -10.06
C ALA A 90 17.83 -2.89 -9.03
N ILE A 91 17.56 -3.54 -7.89
CA ILE A 91 18.57 -3.79 -6.86
C ILE A 91 19.59 -4.79 -7.39
N LYS A 92 20.86 -4.40 -7.38
CA LYS A 92 22.00 -5.26 -7.78
C LYS A 92 22.96 -5.54 -6.64
N THR A 93 22.97 -4.66 -5.64
CA THR A 93 23.80 -4.82 -4.44
C THR A 93 23.14 -5.86 -3.54
N PRO A 94 23.85 -6.93 -3.16
CA PRO A 94 23.34 -7.91 -2.23
C PRO A 94 22.86 -7.26 -0.94
N CYS A 95 21.64 -7.60 -0.53
CA CYS A 95 20.99 -7.06 0.64
C CYS A 95 20.02 -8.08 1.25
N GLU A 96 19.67 -7.83 2.49
CA GLU A 96 18.94 -8.74 3.35
C GLU A 96 17.63 -8.13 3.85
N ALA A 97 16.65 -9.01 4.05
CA ALA A 97 15.37 -8.69 4.64
C ALA A 97 14.89 -9.79 5.59
N ASP A 98 13.87 -9.49 6.39
CA ASP A 98 13.03 -10.50 7.01
C ASP A 98 11.59 -10.40 6.47
N CYS A 99 10.69 -11.25 6.95
CA CYS A 99 9.29 -11.25 6.51
C CYS A 99 8.61 -9.90 6.68
N SER A 100 8.85 -9.22 7.79
CA SER A 100 8.26 -7.91 8.08
C SER A 100 8.94 -6.73 7.39
N SER A 101 10.25 -6.77 7.18
CA SER A 101 10.98 -5.70 6.50
C SER A 101 10.79 -5.76 4.99
N SER A 102 10.82 -6.96 4.39
CA SER A 102 10.46 -7.15 2.97
C SER A 102 9.03 -6.70 2.71
N THR A 103 8.08 -7.06 3.58
CA THR A 103 6.69 -6.61 3.48
C THR A 103 6.58 -5.09 3.56
N ALA A 104 7.23 -4.47 4.54
CA ALA A 104 7.22 -3.01 4.70
C ALA A 104 7.81 -2.29 3.48
N VAL A 105 8.93 -2.78 2.95
CA VAL A 105 9.56 -2.22 1.75
C VAL A 105 8.65 -2.35 0.53
N CYS A 106 7.99 -3.49 0.33
CA CYS A 106 7.02 -3.68 -0.75
C CYS A 106 5.83 -2.74 -0.63
N VAL A 107 5.34 -2.50 0.60
CA VAL A 107 4.23 -1.56 0.85
C VAL A 107 4.64 -0.13 0.48
N VAL A 108 5.84 0.30 0.84
CA VAL A 108 6.36 1.63 0.48
C VAL A 108 6.57 1.73 -1.04
N ALA A 109 7.21 0.72 -1.65
CA ALA A 109 7.47 0.67 -3.08
C ALA A 109 6.19 0.61 -3.93
N GLY A 110 5.16 -0.08 -3.44
CA GLY A 110 3.85 -0.16 -4.09
C GLY A 110 2.98 1.10 -3.89
N GLY A 111 3.47 2.09 -3.14
CA GLY A 111 2.72 3.31 -2.82
C GLY A 111 1.60 3.12 -1.80
N GLY A 112 1.63 2.03 -1.03
CA GLY A 112 0.65 1.71 0.02
C GLY A 112 0.92 2.38 1.37
N SER A 113 2.10 2.99 1.55
CA SER A 113 2.46 3.83 2.70
C SER A 113 3.68 4.70 2.36
N THR A 114 3.96 5.71 3.17
CA THR A 114 5.25 6.42 3.11
C THR A 114 6.30 5.69 3.93
N ASP A 115 7.58 5.85 3.56
CA ASP A 115 8.71 5.31 4.33
C ASP A 115 8.67 5.76 5.80
N ALA A 116 8.38 7.02 6.08
CA ALA A 116 8.30 7.51 7.45
C ALA A 116 7.16 6.88 8.27
N ASN A 117 6.01 6.62 7.63
CA ASN A 117 4.85 6.03 8.31
C ASN A 117 5.02 4.52 8.54
N MET A 118 5.72 3.83 7.64
CA MET A 118 5.85 2.37 7.70
C MET A 118 6.88 1.89 8.73
N MET A 119 7.78 2.77 9.20
CA MET A 119 8.97 2.39 9.97
C MET A 119 8.80 2.61 11.47
N ASN A 120 9.53 1.82 12.26
CA ASN A 120 9.67 2.02 13.70
C ASN A 120 10.77 3.04 13.97
N GLY A 121 10.36 4.31 14.04
CA GLY A 121 11.27 5.43 14.17
C GLY A 121 12.00 5.73 12.85
N SER A 122 13.18 6.33 12.93
CA SER A 122 13.91 6.80 11.75
C SER A 122 14.54 5.68 10.92
N SER A 123 15.00 4.59 11.56
CA SER A 123 15.90 3.63 10.92
C SER A 123 15.37 2.20 10.79
N ASN A 124 14.45 1.75 11.65
CA ASN A 124 14.10 0.32 11.72
C ASN A 124 12.80 -0.03 10.99
N CYS A 125 12.81 -1.10 10.20
CA CYS A 125 11.58 -1.68 9.66
C CYS A 125 10.66 -2.18 10.80
N PRO A 126 9.33 -2.24 10.58
CA PRO A 126 8.41 -2.80 11.56
C PRO A 126 8.70 -4.29 11.77
N THR A 127 8.29 -4.83 12.92
CA THR A 127 8.27 -6.28 13.17
C THR A 127 6.87 -6.82 12.87
N THR A 128 6.70 -8.15 12.87
CA THR A 128 5.37 -8.79 12.75
C THR A 128 4.38 -8.34 13.83
N ASN A 129 4.86 -7.91 15.00
CA ASN A 129 4.02 -7.33 16.06
C ASN A 129 3.54 -5.91 15.74
N THR A 130 4.37 -5.10 15.08
CA THR A 130 4.07 -3.67 14.86
C THR A 130 3.53 -3.36 13.46
N ILE A 131 3.74 -4.25 12.48
CA ILE A 131 3.41 -3.99 11.06
C ILE A 131 1.93 -3.71 10.86
N GLY A 132 1.06 -4.42 11.58
CA GLY A 132 -0.39 -4.23 11.50
C GLY A 132 -0.83 -2.82 11.83
N ALA A 133 -0.33 -2.25 12.94
CA ALA A 133 -0.63 -0.88 13.34
C ALA A 133 -0.16 0.15 12.29
N ARG A 134 0.98 -0.10 11.63
CA ARG A 134 1.49 0.76 10.55
C ARG A 134 0.63 0.68 9.29
N LEU A 135 0.16 -0.52 8.94
CA LEU A 135 -0.74 -0.72 7.81
C LEU A 135 -2.08 -0.02 8.04
N VAL A 136 -2.67 -0.17 9.22
CA VAL A 136 -3.91 0.53 9.60
C VAL A 136 -3.72 2.05 9.57
N ALA A 137 -2.60 2.56 10.11
CA ALA A 137 -2.26 3.98 10.01
C ALA A 137 -2.07 4.46 8.55
N ALA A 138 -1.61 3.56 7.67
CA ALA A 138 -1.52 3.77 6.22
C ALA A 138 -2.85 3.52 5.49
N GLY A 139 -3.97 3.37 6.21
CA GLY A 139 -5.30 3.23 5.62
C GLY A 139 -5.62 1.86 5.04
N TRP A 140 -4.84 0.83 5.37
CA TRP A 140 -5.18 -0.55 5.07
C TRP A 140 -6.30 -1.02 5.99
N LYS A 141 -7.23 -1.81 5.46
CA LYS A 141 -8.34 -2.34 6.26
C LYS A 141 -7.92 -3.65 6.92
N GLU A 142 -8.06 -3.72 8.24
CA GLU A 142 -7.82 -4.94 9.00
C GLU A 142 -9.05 -5.86 8.98
N HIS A 143 -8.82 -7.14 8.68
CA HIS A 143 -9.79 -8.22 8.78
C HIS A 143 -9.32 -9.25 9.81
N LYS A 144 -10.21 -9.63 10.73
CA LYS A 144 -9.95 -10.63 11.80
C LYS A 144 -10.98 -11.76 11.77
N GLU A 145 -11.92 -11.72 10.84
CA GLU A 145 -12.96 -12.71 10.70
C GLU A 145 -12.41 -14.01 10.10
N SER A 146 -12.86 -15.16 10.61
CA SER A 146 -12.38 -16.48 10.20
C SER A 146 -12.35 -16.68 8.68
N LYS A 147 -13.33 -16.15 7.95
CA LYS A 147 -13.41 -16.25 6.48
C LYS A 147 -12.19 -15.69 5.73
N TYR A 148 -11.45 -14.76 6.35
CA TYR A 148 -10.20 -14.21 5.83
C TYR A 148 -8.98 -14.91 6.42
N LEU A 149 -9.06 -15.44 7.64
CA LEU A 149 -7.93 -16.03 8.34
C LEU A 149 -7.68 -17.51 7.98
N THR A 150 -8.69 -18.21 7.47
CA THR A 150 -8.62 -19.66 7.16
C THR A 150 -8.77 -19.97 5.67
N SER A 151 -8.89 -18.95 4.82
CA SER A 151 -8.98 -19.12 3.37
C SER A 151 -8.50 -17.87 2.63
N SER A 152 -7.84 -18.08 1.49
CA SER A 152 -7.39 -17.03 0.58
C SER A 152 -8.41 -16.71 -0.51
N ASP A 153 -9.58 -17.38 -0.52
CA ASP A 153 -10.60 -17.23 -1.55
C ASP A 153 -11.04 -15.77 -1.76
N LEU A 154 -11.03 -14.96 -0.70
CA LEU A 154 -11.44 -13.56 -0.72
C LEU A 154 -10.27 -12.57 -0.85
N TRP A 155 -9.02 -13.05 -0.82
CA TRP A 155 -7.85 -12.17 -0.86
C TRP A 155 -7.61 -11.65 -2.28
N GLY A 156 -7.23 -10.38 -2.38
CA GLY A 156 -6.76 -9.77 -3.61
C GLY A 156 -5.23 -9.71 -3.68
N PRO A 157 -4.67 -9.37 -4.85
CA PRO A 157 -3.24 -9.07 -4.95
C PRO A 157 -2.83 -7.96 -3.98
N GLY A 158 -1.68 -8.15 -3.33
CA GLY A 158 -1.08 -7.23 -2.36
C GLY A 158 -1.69 -7.26 -0.98
N TRP A 159 -2.68 -8.11 -0.70
CA TRP A 159 -3.20 -8.31 0.66
C TRP A 159 -2.09 -8.88 1.57
N ILE A 160 -2.09 -8.50 2.84
CA ILE A 160 -1.03 -8.85 3.79
C ILE A 160 -1.60 -9.65 4.96
N PRO A 161 -1.54 -10.99 4.91
CA PRO A 161 -1.74 -11.85 6.07
C PRO A 161 -0.59 -11.71 7.08
N ASN A 162 -0.94 -11.47 8.34
CA ASN A 162 0.02 -11.34 9.44
C ASN A 162 -0.38 -12.25 10.61
N ARG A 163 0.59 -12.99 11.12
CA ARG A 163 0.56 -13.71 12.39
C ARG A 163 1.51 -12.97 13.32
N ALA A 164 0.95 -12.09 14.15
CA ALA A 164 1.72 -11.25 15.05
C ALA A 164 2.69 -12.10 15.89
N GLY A 165 3.94 -11.65 15.98
CA GLY A 165 5.01 -12.32 16.69
C GLY A 165 5.65 -13.50 15.95
N HIS A 166 5.14 -13.89 14.78
CA HIS A 166 5.62 -15.09 14.07
C HIS A 166 5.95 -14.85 12.60
N HIS A 167 5.00 -14.39 11.78
CA HIS A 167 5.21 -14.36 10.34
C HIS A 167 4.26 -13.40 9.61
N VAL A 168 4.69 -12.89 8.46
CA VAL A 168 3.87 -12.06 7.57
C VAL A 168 4.21 -12.38 6.12
N ILE A 169 3.21 -12.33 5.23
CA ILE A 169 3.37 -12.63 3.80
C ILE A 169 2.62 -11.59 2.95
N ILE A 170 2.93 -11.57 1.66
CA ILE A 170 2.18 -10.79 0.66
C ILE A 170 1.46 -11.74 -0.27
N ASN A 171 0.14 -11.57 -0.40
CA ASN A 171 -0.65 -12.31 -1.37
C ASN A 171 -0.38 -11.77 -2.79
N GLY A 172 -0.03 -12.63 -3.73
CA GLY A 172 0.37 -12.26 -5.08
C GLY A 172 -0.74 -12.30 -6.13
N THR A 173 -1.79 -13.09 -5.91
CA THR A 173 -2.84 -13.35 -6.91
C THR A 173 -4.24 -13.20 -6.32
N ALA A 174 -5.26 -13.07 -7.18
CA ALA A 174 -6.65 -13.00 -6.75
C ALA A 174 -7.17 -14.38 -6.34
N GLY A 175 -7.80 -14.46 -5.18
CA GLY A 175 -8.55 -15.63 -4.73
C GLY A 175 -9.80 -15.85 -5.59
N LYS A 176 -10.33 -17.08 -5.56
CA LYS A 176 -11.46 -17.49 -6.44
C LYS A 176 -12.74 -16.69 -6.25
N LYS A 177 -12.97 -16.15 -5.05
CA LYS A 177 -14.13 -15.34 -4.68
C LYS A 177 -13.77 -13.85 -4.58
N TYR A 178 -12.55 -13.47 -4.95
CA TYR A 178 -12.14 -12.07 -4.99
C TYR A 178 -12.91 -11.34 -6.08
N LYS A 179 -13.68 -10.33 -5.68
CA LYS A 179 -14.38 -9.46 -6.62
C LYS A 179 -13.50 -8.25 -6.90
N ASN A 180 -13.01 -8.14 -8.14
CA ASN A 180 -12.19 -7.00 -8.56
C ASN A 180 -13.01 -5.70 -8.40
N GLY A 181 -12.49 -4.73 -7.66
CA GLY A 181 -13.23 -3.52 -7.28
C GLY A 181 -14.00 -3.62 -5.95
N SER A 182 -13.93 -4.74 -5.23
CA SER A 182 -14.39 -4.86 -3.83
C SER A 182 -13.32 -4.39 -2.84
N SER A 183 -12.53 -3.37 -3.21
CA SER A 183 -11.72 -2.64 -2.23
C SER A 183 -12.67 -1.89 -1.31
N SER A 184 -12.90 -2.48 -0.15
CA SER A 184 -13.58 -1.83 0.97
C SER A 184 -12.61 -1.00 1.81
N ALA A 185 -11.37 -0.80 1.35
CA ALA A 185 -10.40 0.01 2.06
C ALA A 185 -10.59 1.50 1.75
N ASN A 186 -11.05 2.19 2.80
CA ASN A 186 -11.20 3.62 2.99
C ASN A 186 -12.02 4.43 1.97
N SER A 187 -13.34 4.29 2.14
CA SER A 187 -14.16 5.33 2.78
C SER A 187 -13.32 6.41 3.45
N GLY A 188 -13.60 7.68 3.17
CA GLY A 188 -13.14 8.77 4.03
C GLY A 188 -13.94 8.75 5.33
N GLY A 189 -13.87 7.62 6.05
CA GLY A 189 -14.40 7.47 7.39
C GLY A 189 -13.55 8.28 8.35
N SER A 190 -14.21 9.05 9.21
CA SER A 190 -13.60 9.88 10.24
C SER A 190 -12.50 9.14 11.00
N GLY A 191 -11.25 9.57 10.83
CA GLY A 191 -10.15 9.26 11.76
C GLY A 191 -8.83 8.76 11.15
N GLY A 192 -8.79 8.34 9.88
CA GLY A 192 -7.54 7.87 9.25
C GLY A 192 -6.74 9.00 8.58
N ALA A 193 -5.42 9.01 8.75
CA ALA A 193 -4.53 9.91 8.01
C ALA A 193 -4.53 9.52 6.51
N CYS A 194 -4.53 10.51 5.61
CA CYS A 194 -4.43 10.25 4.18
C CYS A 194 -3.07 9.58 3.87
N PRO A 195 -3.03 8.36 3.31
CA PRO A 195 -1.77 7.62 3.14
C PRO A 195 -0.94 8.11 1.95
N TYR A 196 -1.54 8.94 1.11
CA TYR A 196 -0.90 9.52 -0.06
C TYR A 196 -0.18 10.81 0.29
N LYS A 197 0.95 11.07 -0.37
CA LYS A 197 1.65 12.35 -0.23
C LYS A 197 0.85 13.45 -0.93
N GLU A 198 0.75 14.61 -0.28
CA GLU A 198 0.17 15.80 -0.91
C GLU A 198 0.94 16.16 -2.20
N PRO A 199 0.24 16.37 -3.32
CA PRO A 199 0.91 16.73 -4.57
C PRO A 199 1.47 18.15 -4.51
N SER A 200 2.72 18.33 -4.95
CA SER A 200 3.34 19.65 -5.12
C SER A 200 2.89 20.36 -6.39
N ALA A 201 2.68 19.59 -7.47
CA ALA A 201 2.22 20.09 -8.76
C ALA A 201 0.70 20.33 -8.80
N THR A 202 0.25 21.19 -9.71
CA THR A 202 -1.18 21.33 -10.03
C THR A 202 -1.66 20.10 -10.79
N LEU A 203 -2.75 19.50 -10.30
CA LEU A 203 -3.38 18.34 -10.94
C LEU A 203 -4.62 18.77 -11.74
N LYS A 204 -4.93 18.04 -12.81
CA LYS A 204 -6.09 18.27 -13.68
C LYS A 204 -6.54 16.95 -14.32
N LYS A 205 -7.67 16.96 -15.03
CA LYS A 205 -8.10 15.80 -15.84
C LYS A 205 -6.96 15.26 -16.73
N GLY A 206 -6.76 13.94 -16.68
CA GLY A 206 -5.67 13.23 -17.34
C GLY A 206 -4.37 13.12 -16.53
N SER A 207 -4.24 13.82 -15.39
CA SER A 207 -3.17 13.56 -14.43
C SER A 207 -3.27 12.14 -13.87
N LYS A 208 -2.11 11.53 -13.58
CA LYS A 208 -2.01 10.19 -13.00
C LYS A 208 -1.01 10.13 -11.84
N GLY A 209 -1.15 9.12 -10.99
CA GLY A 209 -0.22 8.80 -9.91
C GLY A 209 -0.74 9.15 -8.51
N SER A 210 0.12 9.00 -7.51
CA SER A 210 -0.24 9.09 -6.09
C SER A 210 -0.81 10.45 -5.65
N GLY A 211 -0.46 11.53 -6.35
CA GLY A 211 -1.07 12.85 -6.13
C GLY A 211 -2.57 12.88 -6.46
N VAL A 212 -3.00 12.13 -7.47
CA VAL A 212 -4.42 11.99 -7.80
C VAL A 212 -5.12 11.11 -6.79
N SER A 213 -4.47 10.04 -6.32
CA SER A 213 -5.00 9.21 -5.24
C SER A 213 -5.21 10.01 -3.95
N TRP A 214 -4.29 10.92 -3.61
CA TRP A 214 -4.46 11.87 -2.52
C TRP A 214 -5.74 12.69 -2.69
N LEU A 215 -5.96 13.25 -3.88
CA LEU A 215 -7.15 14.04 -4.16
C LEU A 215 -8.44 13.22 -4.06
N GLN A 216 -8.48 12.04 -4.69
CA GLN A 216 -9.63 11.15 -4.67
C GLN A 216 -10.00 10.71 -3.26
N TRP A 217 -9.01 10.45 -2.41
CA TRP A 217 -9.21 10.12 -1.00
C TRP A 217 -9.94 11.26 -0.27
N HIS A 218 -9.46 12.50 -0.38
CA HIS A 218 -10.09 13.65 0.28
C HIS A 218 -11.49 13.94 -0.27
N LEU A 219 -11.69 13.84 -1.58
CA LEU A 219 -13.00 14.01 -2.20
C LEU A 219 -13.99 12.96 -1.68
N ASN A 220 -13.57 11.71 -1.58
CA ASN A 220 -14.39 10.64 -1.00
C ASN A 220 -14.79 10.92 0.45
N THR A 221 -13.90 11.47 1.27
CA THR A 221 -14.24 11.91 2.64
C THR A 221 -15.33 12.98 2.65
N LEU A 222 -15.32 13.92 1.70
CA LEU A 222 -16.38 14.94 1.60
C LEU A 222 -17.70 14.35 1.08
N ILE A 223 -17.64 13.37 0.17
CA ILE A 223 -18.81 12.65 -0.33
C ILE A 223 -19.47 11.86 0.81
N ASP A 224 -18.68 11.11 1.57
CA ASP A 224 -19.18 10.29 2.67
C ASP A 224 -19.81 11.14 3.79
N LYS A 225 -19.24 12.31 4.07
CA LYS A 225 -19.80 13.29 5.01
C LYS A 225 -21.03 14.05 4.45
N GLY A 226 -21.39 13.83 3.20
CA GLY A 226 -22.47 14.56 2.51
C GLY A 226 -22.18 16.05 2.29
N ILE A 227 -20.92 16.49 2.41
CA ILE A 227 -20.52 17.89 2.22
C ILE A 227 -20.59 18.29 0.74
N ILE A 228 -20.20 17.38 -0.14
CA ILE A 228 -20.37 17.49 -1.58
C ILE A 228 -21.36 16.42 -2.05
N ALA A 229 -22.36 16.83 -2.83
CA ALA A 229 -23.49 16.01 -3.24
C ALA A 229 -23.61 15.95 -4.77
N GLY A 230 -24.48 15.06 -5.28
CA GLY A 230 -24.73 14.90 -6.72
C GLY A 230 -23.61 14.15 -7.47
N VAL A 231 -22.69 13.53 -6.73
CA VAL A 231 -21.60 12.73 -7.27
C VAL A 231 -21.50 11.41 -6.53
N SER A 232 -21.20 10.33 -7.26
CA SER A 232 -20.95 9.03 -6.65
C SER A 232 -19.55 8.98 -6.07
N ARG A 233 -19.41 8.13 -5.05
CA ARG A 233 -18.14 7.74 -4.48
C ARG A 233 -17.14 7.31 -5.57
N LEU A 234 -15.89 7.78 -5.46
CA LEU A 234 -14.81 7.56 -6.41
C LEU A 234 -14.02 6.29 -6.07
N GLY A 235 -13.47 5.66 -7.11
CA GLY A 235 -12.31 4.78 -6.93
C GLY A 235 -11.06 5.63 -6.68
N VAL A 236 -10.20 5.20 -5.74
CA VAL A 236 -8.90 5.85 -5.49
C VAL A 236 -7.84 5.17 -6.36
N ASP A 237 -7.97 5.30 -7.66
CA ASP A 237 -7.12 4.61 -8.65
C ASP A 237 -5.88 5.43 -9.06
N GLY A 238 -5.77 6.68 -8.63
CA GLY A 238 -4.72 7.59 -9.07
C GLY A 238 -4.87 8.04 -10.51
N ASP A 239 -6.06 7.91 -11.13
CA ASP A 239 -6.36 8.44 -12.46
C ASP A 239 -7.43 9.54 -12.40
N TRP A 240 -7.09 10.73 -12.89
CA TRP A 240 -8.05 11.83 -12.94
C TRP A 240 -8.91 11.70 -14.19
N GLY A 241 -9.88 10.78 -14.10
CA GLY A 241 -10.93 10.57 -15.10
C GLY A 241 -12.14 11.49 -14.95
N SER A 242 -13.21 11.19 -15.68
CA SER A 242 -14.46 11.97 -15.69
C SER A 242 -15.16 12.02 -14.33
N LYS A 243 -15.11 10.94 -13.55
CA LYS A 243 -15.70 10.88 -12.21
C LYS A 243 -14.95 11.77 -11.21
N THR A 244 -13.61 11.68 -11.20
CA THR A 244 -12.75 12.55 -10.39
C THR A 244 -12.96 14.02 -10.75
N GLU A 245 -13.07 14.33 -12.04
CA GLU A 245 -13.37 15.69 -12.54
C GLU A 245 -14.72 16.21 -12.02
N ALA A 246 -15.78 15.40 -12.11
CA ALA A 246 -17.11 15.78 -11.64
C ALA A 246 -17.12 16.04 -10.12
N ALA A 247 -16.53 15.14 -9.33
CA ALA A 247 -16.42 15.30 -7.89
C ALA A 247 -15.57 16.50 -7.49
N PHE A 248 -14.47 16.76 -8.21
CA PHE A 248 -13.63 17.93 -7.93
C PHE A 248 -14.34 19.24 -8.27
N LYS A 249 -15.09 19.29 -9.37
CA LYS A 249 -15.94 20.45 -9.69
C LYS A 249 -17.04 20.66 -8.67
N ALA A 250 -17.67 19.60 -8.16
CA ALA A 250 -18.62 19.70 -7.06
C ALA A 250 -17.98 20.30 -5.79
N PHE A 251 -16.74 19.89 -5.48
CA PHE A 251 -15.94 20.51 -4.43
C PHE A 251 -15.70 22.01 -4.68
N GLN A 252 -15.27 22.41 -5.87
CA GLN A 252 -15.05 23.83 -6.18
C GLN A 252 -16.35 24.63 -6.18
N THR A 253 -17.49 24.05 -6.54
CA THR A 253 -18.81 24.69 -6.40
C THR A 253 -19.14 24.93 -4.92
N LYS A 254 -18.84 23.96 -4.04
CA LYS A 254 -19.04 24.12 -2.60
C LYS A 254 -18.07 25.14 -1.99
N TYR A 255 -16.86 25.27 -2.56
CA TYR A 255 -15.81 26.19 -2.11
C TYR A 255 -15.29 27.05 -3.28
N PRO A 256 -16.04 28.06 -3.72
CA PRO A 256 -15.76 28.82 -4.94
C PRO A 256 -14.35 29.43 -5.00
N SER A 257 -13.82 29.88 -3.86
CA SER A 257 -12.48 30.49 -3.74
C SER A 257 -11.33 29.55 -4.11
N THR A 258 -11.61 28.27 -4.35
CA THR A 258 -10.63 27.26 -4.75
C THR A 258 -10.48 27.12 -6.27
N GLY A 259 -11.35 27.76 -7.05
CA GLY A 259 -11.28 27.83 -8.51
C GLY A 259 -10.93 29.24 -9.01
N THR A 260 -10.83 29.38 -10.33
CA THR A 260 -10.51 30.65 -10.99
C THR A 260 -11.72 31.57 -11.00
N ASN A 261 -11.56 32.82 -10.55
CA ASN A 261 -12.64 33.82 -10.47
C ASN A 261 -13.90 33.31 -9.75
N ASN A 262 -13.70 32.55 -8.66
CA ASN A 262 -14.78 31.90 -7.90
C ASN A 262 -15.65 30.93 -8.72
N LYS A 263 -15.10 30.34 -9.78
CA LYS A 263 -15.79 29.36 -10.62
C LYS A 263 -15.00 28.04 -10.69
N PRO A 264 -15.68 26.88 -10.76
CA PRO A 264 -15.02 25.59 -10.93
C PRO A 264 -14.20 25.54 -12.22
N ASP A 265 -12.90 25.34 -12.11
CA ASP A 265 -11.95 25.31 -13.23
C ASP A 265 -11.33 23.92 -13.48
N GLY A 266 -11.61 22.94 -12.62
CA GLY A 266 -11.10 21.58 -12.76
C GLY A 266 -9.59 21.44 -12.50
N LYS A 267 -8.97 22.42 -11.83
CA LYS A 267 -7.53 22.42 -11.53
C LYS A 267 -7.29 22.40 -10.02
N CYS A 268 -6.69 21.32 -9.52
CA CYS A 268 -6.29 21.22 -8.12
C CYS A 268 -4.93 21.89 -7.90
N GLY A 269 -4.95 23.21 -7.75
CA GLY A 269 -3.80 24.03 -7.36
C GLY A 269 -3.60 24.11 -5.84
N SER A 270 -2.64 24.93 -5.41
CA SER A 270 -2.30 25.12 -3.98
C SER A 270 -3.48 25.57 -3.12
N GLY A 271 -4.32 26.48 -3.63
CA GLY A 271 -5.52 26.96 -2.92
C GLY A 271 -6.53 25.84 -2.65
N SER A 272 -6.80 25.00 -3.65
CA SER A 272 -7.66 23.82 -3.51
C SER A 272 -7.11 22.83 -2.48
N ARG A 273 -5.79 22.55 -2.52
CA ARG A 273 -5.14 21.64 -1.57
C ARG A 273 -5.19 22.15 -0.13
N LYS A 274 -4.88 23.43 0.08
CA LYS A 274 -4.97 24.08 1.40
C LYS A 274 -6.39 24.00 1.95
N LYS A 275 -7.41 24.24 1.11
CA LYS A 275 -8.81 24.13 1.53
C LYS A 275 -9.19 22.70 1.87
N LEU A 276 -8.86 21.71 1.03
CA LEU A 276 -9.09 20.29 1.33
C LEU A 276 -8.50 19.94 2.70
N LYS A 277 -7.22 20.22 2.95
CA LYS A 277 -6.57 19.94 4.25
C LYS A 277 -7.28 20.58 5.44
N SER A 278 -7.73 21.82 5.31
CA SER A 278 -8.43 22.51 6.41
C SER A 278 -9.76 21.87 6.81
N LEU A 279 -10.34 20.99 5.96
CA LEU A 279 -11.58 20.26 6.26
C LEU A 279 -11.34 18.96 7.03
N PHE A 280 -10.07 18.62 7.26
CA PHE A 280 -9.62 17.38 7.92
C PHE A 280 -8.55 17.64 9.00
N ALA A 281 -8.26 18.91 9.30
CA ALA A 281 -7.39 19.33 10.39
C ALA A 281 -8.18 19.43 11.70
#